data_AF-M7C8R9-F1
#
_entry.id   AF-M7C8R9-F1
#
_cell.length_a   1.000
_cell.length_b   1.000
_cell.length_c   1.000
_cell.angle_alpha   90.00
_cell.angle_beta   90.00
_cell.angle_gamma   90.00
#
_symmetry.space_group_name_H-M   'P 1'
#
loop_
_entity.id
_entity.type
_entity.pdbx_description
1 polymer ?
#
loop_
_entity_poly.entity_id
_entity_poly.type
_entity_poly.pdbx_seq_one_letter_code
_entity_poly.pdbx_strand_id
1 'polypeptide(L)'
;MSSLYTRSKEFTRNRKSQSDSPPSSPSPIAKTLRSWILFVFRLESAGTSPTSSDSYSDRAASRSGAYTRRENRLASLSSRTEEDTNRDYKKLYEGALSENQKLKSKLQEAQLELADIKSKLEKAAQGKRALERRLSEMEEEMKVLTELKSDNQRLKDENGALIRVISKLSK
;
A
#
# COMPACT_ATOMS: atom_id res chain seq x y z
N MET A 1 -29.63 34.02 -34.80
CA MET A 1 -29.18 33.69 -33.43
C MET A 1 -27.69 34.01 -33.37
N SER A 2 -27.35 35.09 -32.69
CA SER A 2 -26.06 35.79 -32.80
C SER A 2 -24.93 35.06 -32.07
N SER A 3 -23.79 34.94 -32.74
CA SER A 3 -22.48 34.57 -32.20
C SER A 3 -21.92 35.69 -31.33
N LEU A 4 -21.43 35.37 -30.12
CA LEU A 4 -20.45 36.19 -29.41
C LEU A 4 -19.46 35.29 -28.66
N TYR A 5 -18.19 35.42 -29.04
CA TYR A 5 -17.03 34.95 -28.31
C TYR A 5 -16.98 35.55 -26.90
N THR A 6 -16.67 34.74 -25.89
CA THR A 6 -16.16 35.24 -24.60
C THR A 6 -14.82 34.62 -24.27
N ARG A 7 -13.80 35.46 -24.43
CA ARG A 7 -12.42 35.33 -23.95
C ARG A 7 -12.40 35.61 -22.44
N SER A 8 -11.95 34.67 -21.63
CA SER A 8 -11.46 34.96 -20.28
C SER A 8 -10.25 34.09 -19.94
N LYS A 9 -9.11 34.78 -19.78
CA LYS A 9 -7.85 34.28 -19.24
C LYS A 9 -8.02 34.00 -17.75
N GLU A 10 -7.82 32.76 -17.30
CA GLU A 10 -7.62 32.46 -15.88
C GLU A 10 -6.12 32.61 -15.56
N PHE A 11 -5.80 33.60 -14.74
CA PHE A 11 -4.46 33.88 -14.20
C PHE A 11 -4.19 32.95 -13.01
N THR A 12 -3.00 32.35 -12.99
CA THR A 12 -2.44 31.56 -11.89
C THR A 12 -2.34 32.39 -10.60
N ARG A 13 -3.24 32.15 -9.63
CA ARG A 13 -3.05 32.64 -8.25
C ARG A 13 -2.31 31.59 -7.42
N ASN A 14 -1.00 31.78 -7.32
CA ASN A 14 -0.13 31.10 -6.37
C ASN A 14 -0.52 31.52 -4.93
N ARG A 15 -1.44 30.79 -4.29
CA ARG A 15 -1.68 30.92 -2.85
C ARG A 15 -0.62 30.10 -2.11
N LYS A 16 0.41 30.77 -1.60
CA LYS A 16 1.28 30.22 -0.55
C LYS A 16 0.40 29.92 0.65
N SER A 17 0.17 28.65 0.95
CA SER A 17 -0.47 28.21 2.18
C SER A 17 0.36 28.71 3.37
N GLN A 18 -0.20 29.61 4.18
CA GLN A 18 0.33 29.86 5.51
C GLN A 18 0.18 28.58 6.32
N SER A 19 1.28 28.13 6.90
CA SER A 19 1.32 27.00 7.82
C SER A 19 0.48 27.31 9.07
N ASP A 20 -0.59 26.56 9.30
CA ASP A 20 -1.33 26.50 10.57
C ASP A 20 -0.50 25.78 11.64
N SER A 21 0.62 26.38 12.03
CA SER A 21 1.41 25.94 13.17
C SER A 21 1.02 26.76 14.40
N PRO A 22 0.65 26.13 15.53
CA PRO A 22 0.38 26.87 16.76
C PRO A 22 1.63 27.63 17.21
N PRO A 23 1.50 28.79 17.90
CA PRO A 23 2.65 29.56 18.34
C PRO A 23 3.58 28.68 19.17
N SER A 24 4.87 28.62 18.78
CA SER A 24 5.90 27.82 19.45
C SER A 24 5.83 28.00 20.95
N SER A 25 5.65 26.89 21.66
CA SER A 25 5.75 26.85 23.11
C SER A 25 7.18 27.23 23.54
N PRO A 26 7.33 28.04 24.60
CA PRO A 26 8.65 28.57 24.99
C PRO A 26 9.62 27.43 25.30
N SER A 27 10.78 27.48 24.62
CA SER A 27 11.88 26.52 24.71
C SER A 27 12.25 26.21 26.18
N PRO A 28 12.69 24.98 26.52
CA PRO A 28 13.08 24.59 27.88
C PRO A 28 14.07 25.57 28.54
N ILE A 29 14.92 26.22 27.73
CA ILE A 29 15.91 27.23 28.14
C ILE A 29 15.25 28.54 28.62
N ALA A 30 14.08 28.91 28.11
CA ALA A 30 13.35 30.10 28.56
C ALA A 30 12.70 29.89 29.94
N LYS A 31 12.37 28.64 30.30
CA LYS A 31 11.81 28.28 31.61
C LYS A 31 12.90 28.33 32.70
N THR A 32 14.12 27.91 32.37
CA THR A 32 15.26 28.00 33.30
C THR A 32 15.66 29.44 33.60
N LEU A 33 15.66 30.34 32.61
CA LEU A 33 15.96 31.76 32.83
C LEU A 33 14.98 32.43 33.81
N ARG A 34 13.67 32.23 33.64
CA ARG A 34 12.66 32.78 34.56
C ARG A 34 12.77 32.19 35.97
N SER A 35 13.04 30.87 36.04
CA SER A 35 13.27 30.20 37.32
C SER A 35 14.54 30.69 38.01
N TRP A 36 15.60 30.97 37.24
CA TRP A 36 16.87 31.48 37.76
C TRP A 36 16.73 32.91 38.27
N ILE A 37 16.01 33.77 37.55
CA ILE A 37 15.68 35.13 38.00
C ILE A 37 14.88 35.11 39.31
N LEU A 38 13.85 34.25 39.42
CA LEU A 38 13.09 34.10 40.67
C LEU A 38 13.92 33.54 41.82
N PHE A 39 14.88 32.65 41.54
CA PHE A 39 15.81 32.10 42.52
C PHE A 39 16.78 33.17 43.04
N VAL A 40 17.32 33.99 42.14
CA VAL A 40 18.20 35.13 42.48
C VAL A 40 17.44 36.16 43.33
N PHE A 41 16.21 36.52 42.96
CA PHE A 41 15.39 37.47 43.73
C PHE A 41 15.04 36.94 45.14
N ARG A 42 14.90 35.62 45.28
CA ARG A 42 14.65 34.97 46.56
C ARG A 42 15.88 34.94 47.48
N LEU A 43 17.09 34.91 46.91
CA LEU A 43 18.34 35.03 47.67
C LEU A 43 18.56 36.46 48.17
N GLU A 44 18.15 37.47 47.39
CA GLU A 44 18.37 38.88 47.71
C GLU A 44 17.42 39.44 48.78
N SER A 45 16.28 38.76 49.05
CA SER A 45 15.29 39.17 50.06
C SER A 45 15.36 38.40 51.39
N ALA A 46 16.40 37.59 51.63
CA ALA A 46 16.54 36.81 52.86
C ALA A 46 17.30 37.60 53.95
N GLY A 47 16.75 38.74 54.36
CA GLY A 47 17.40 39.66 55.29
C GLY A 47 16.46 40.27 56.34
N THR A 48 15.72 39.44 57.09
CA THR A 48 15.16 39.84 58.41
C THR A 48 14.77 38.60 59.21
N SER A 49 15.43 38.39 60.35
CA SER A 49 15.01 37.45 61.39
C SER A 49 13.95 38.10 62.29
N PRO A 50 12.94 37.35 62.76
CA PRO A 50 12.54 37.48 64.15
C PRO A 50 12.62 36.13 64.87
N THR A 51 13.08 36.24 66.10
CA THR A 51 13.19 35.22 67.13
C THR A 51 11.81 34.70 67.55
N SER A 52 11.66 33.37 67.62
CA SER A 52 10.60 32.69 68.38
C SER A 52 10.90 31.18 68.29
N SER A 53 11.68 30.68 69.25
CA SER A 53 11.93 29.26 69.45
C SER A 53 10.73 28.67 70.18
N ASP A 54 9.84 28.03 69.43
CA ASP A 54 9.06 26.84 69.83
C ASP A 54 8.02 26.55 68.74
N SER A 55 8.45 25.96 67.62
CA SER A 55 7.61 25.32 66.56
C SER A 55 8.42 24.86 65.33
N TYR A 56 9.76 24.74 65.41
CA TYR A 56 10.59 24.44 64.24
C TYR A 56 10.52 22.99 63.77
N SER A 57 10.30 22.03 64.68
CA SER A 57 10.20 20.60 64.35
C SER A 57 8.92 20.25 63.62
N ASP A 58 7.78 20.82 64.03
CA ASP A 58 6.46 20.51 63.47
C ASP A 58 6.26 21.10 62.06
N ARG A 59 6.81 22.31 61.83
CA ARG A 59 6.82 22.94 60.50
C ARG A 59 7.74 22.20 59.51
N ALA A 60 8.88 21.67 59.99
CA ALA A 60 9.80 20.88 59.18
C ALA A 60 9.22 19.48 58.86
N ALA A 61 8.56 18.84 59.82
CA ALA A 61 7.84 17.57 59.64
C ALA A 61 6.65 17.72 58.68
N SER A 62 5.86 18.79 58.82
CA SER A 62 4.77 19.13 57.90
C SER A 62 5.27 19.43 56.47
N ARG A 63 6.42 20.10 56.35
CA ARG A 63 7.07 20.38 55.06
C ARG A 63 7.68 19.12 54.43
N SER A 64 8.23 18.23 55.24
CA SER A 64 8.73 16.92 54.84
C SER A 64 7.60 16.00 54.35
N GLY A 65 6.51 15.90 55.12
CA GLY A 65 5.32 15.14 54.75
C GLY A 65 4.62 15.68 53.50
N ALA A 66 4.65 17.00 53.26
CA ALA A 66 4.19 17.59 52.00
C ALA A 66 5.07 17.17 50.80
N TYR A 67 6.38 17.02 51.01
CA TYR A 67 7.31 16.52 49.99
C TYR A 67 7.07 15.05 49.68
N THR A 68 6.96 14.19 50.69
CA THR A 68 6.67 12.76 50.52
C THR A 68 5.31 12.53 49.86
N ARG A 69 4.28 13.32 50.22
CA ARG A 69 2.94 13.23 49.60
C ARG A 69 2.96 13.68 48.13
N ARG A 70 3.80 14.66 47.79
CA ARG A 70 4.02 15.10 46.41
C ARG A 70 4.82 14.06 45.61
N GLU A 71 5.87 13.50 46.18
CA GLU A 71 6.70 12.45 45.59
C GLU A 71 5.85 11.21 45.27
N ASN A 72 5.03 10.74 46.20
CA ASN A 72 4.12 9.62 45.96
C ASN A 72 3.12 9.92 44.83
N ARG A 73 2.59 11.15 44.74
CA ARG A 73 1.73 11.55 43.61
C ARG A 73 2.48 11.53 42.28
N LEU A 74 3.74 11.99 42.25
CA LEU A 74 4.57 11.97 41.05
C LEU A 74 4.94 10.55 40.65
N ALA A 75 5.28 9.68 41.59
CA ALA A 75 5.55 8.27 41.35
C ALA A 75 4.31 7.55 40.80
N SER A 76 3.12 7.77 41.38
CA SER A 76 1.87 7.20 40.86
C SER A 76 1.48 7.76 39.48
N LEU A 77 1.77 9.03 39.20
CA LEU A 77 1.54 9.59 37.86
C LEU A 77 2.51 8.99 36.84
N SER A 78 3.79 8.85 37.20
CA SER A 78 4.83 8.25 36.35
C SER A 78 4.53 6.79 36.04
N SER A 79 4.21 5.97 37.06
CA SER A 79 3.91 4.54 36.85
C SER A 79 2.67 4.36 35.98
N ARG A 80 1.66 5.21 36.17
CA ARG A 80 0.43 5.17 35.39
C ARG A 80 0.69 5.54 33.92
N THR A 81 1.53 6.55 33.67
CA THR A 81 1.94 6.88 32.29
C THR A 81 2.79 5.79 31.65
N GLU A 82 3.69 5.13 32.40
CA GLU A 82 4.51 4.03 31.89
C GLU A 82 3.66 2.80 31.55
N GLU A 83 2.72 2.42 32.42
CA GLU A 83 1.79 1.31 32.16
C GLU A 83 0.90 1.57 30.94
N ASP A 84 0.40 2.80 30.76
CA ASP A 84 -0.38 3.18 29.60
C ASP A 84 0.45 3.10 28.31
N THR A 85 1.70 3.61 28.31
CA THR A 85 2.59 3.48 27.14
C THR A 85 2.93 2.03 26.82
N ASN A 86 3.16 1.19 27.83
CA ASN A 86 3.48 -0.24 27.65
C ASN A 86 2.29 -1.00 27.05
N ARG A 87 1.07 -0.69 27.50
CA ARG A 87 -0.17 -1.20 26.89
C ARG A 87 -0.32 -0.77 25.44
N ASP A 88 0.02 0.47 25.11
CA ASP A 88 -0.08 0.98 23.74
C ASP A 88 0.98 0.38 22.81
N TYR A 89 2.22 0.21 23.26
CA TYR A 89 3.26 -0.52 22.50
C TYR A 89 2.88 -1.98 22.27
N LYS A 90 2.34 -2.67 23.29
CA LYS A 90 1.87 -4.04 23.15
C LYS A 90 0.77 -4.17 22.10
N LYS A 91 -0.23 -3.27 22.11
CA LYS A 91 -1.30 -3.25 21.10
C LYS A 91 -0.78 -3.00 19.69
N LEU A 92 0.17 -2.05 19.53
CA LEU A 92 0.78 -1.78 18.22
C LEU A 92 1.52 -3.01 17.68
N TYR A 93 2.27 -3.71 18.53
CA TYR A 93 2.99 -4.92 18.16
C TYR A 93 2.04 -6.07 17.80
N GLU A 94 1.00 -6.30 18.59
CA GLU A 94 -0.05 -7.28 18.28
C GLU A 94 -0.76 -6.94 16.97
N GLY A 95 -1.05 -5.66 16.73
CA GLY A 95 -1.60 -5.16 15.47
C GLY A 95 -0.71 -5.50 14.28
N ALA A 96 0.58 -5.15 14.36
CA ALA A 96 1.56 -5.42 13.32
C ALA A 96 1.74 -6.93 13.06
N LEU A 97 1.72 -7.77 14.10
CA LEU A 97 1.76 -9.23 13.95
C LEU A 97 0.51 -9.77 13.24
N SER A 98 -0.68 -9.31 13.64
CA SER A 98 -1.94 -9.73 13.02
C SER A 98 -2.00 -9.32 11.53
N GLU A 99 -1.47 -8.14 11.20
CA GLU A 99 -1.37 -7.66 9.83
C GLU A 99 -0.33 -8.47 9.05
N ASN A 100 0.83 -8.76 9.62
CA ASN A 100 1.84 -9.60 8.99
C ASN A 100 1.30 -11.00 8.67
N GLN A 101 0.51 -11.58 9.58
CA GLN A 101 -0.15 -12.86 9.35
C GLN A 101 -1.18 -12.77 8.22
N LYS A 102 -2.02 -11.72 8.19
CA LYS A 102 -2.97 -11.46 7.10
C LYS A 102 -2.27 -11.30 5.76
N LEU A 103 -1.17 -10.55 5.70
CA LEU A 103 -0.39 -10.34 4.48
C LEU A 103 0.23 -11.65 3.99
N LYS A 104 0.74 -12.49 4.90
CA LYS A 104 1.23 -13.84 4.55
C LYS A 104 0.13 -14.71 3.96
N SER A 105 -1.07 -14.73 4.55
CA SER A 105 -2.21 -15.47 4.01
C SER A 105 -2.61 -14.97 2.61
N LYS A 106 -2.70 -13.65 2.41
CA LYS A 106 -2.98 -13.05 1.09
C LYS A 106 -1.90 -13.38 0.06
N LEU A 107 -0.63 -13.39 0.47
CA LEU A 107 0.48 -13.77 -0.41
C LEU A 107 0.36 -15.24 -0.83
N GLN A 108 0.05 -16.13 0.10
CA GLN A 108 -0.16 -17.56 -0.20
C GLN A 108 -1.36 -17.76 -1.13
N GLU A 109 -2.48 -17.08 -0.88
CA GLU A 109 -3.67 -17.11 -1.72
C GLU A 109 -3.35 -16.63 -3.15
N ALA A 110 -2.71 -15.47 -3.28
CA ALA A 110 -2.28 -14.95 -4.58
C ALA A 110 -1.29 -15.87 -5.31
N GLN A 111 -0.40 -16.57 -4.59
CA GLN A 111 0.50 -17.56 -5.17
C GLN A 111 -0.26 -18.78 -5.71
N LEU A 112 -1.27 -19.26 -4.99
CA LEU A 112 -2.13 -20.36 -5.43
C LEU A 112 -2.97 -19.96 -6.66
N GLU A 113 -3.56 -18.78 -6.66
CA GLU A 113 -4.31 -18.26 -7.80
C GLU A 113 -3.42 -18.11 -9.04
N LEU A 114 -2.21 -17.59 -8.87
CA LEU A 114 -1.22 -17.46 -9.94
C LEU A 114 -0.86 -18.84 -10.50
N ALA A 115 -0.67 -19.85 -9.65
CA ALA A 115 -0.40 -21.22 -10.09
C ALA A 115 -1.57 -21.82 -10.88
N ASP A 116 -2.81 -21.61 -10.43
CA ASP A 116 -4.02 -22.07 -11.14
C ASP A 116 -4.17 -21.38 -12.51
N ILE A 117 -3.98 -20.06 -12.57
CA ILE A 117 -4.02 -19.30 -13.83
C ILE A 117 -2.94 -19.80 -14.79
N LYS A 118 -1.71 -20.05 -14.32
CA LYS A 118 -0.63 -20.61 -15.14
C LYS A 118 -1.00 -21.98 -15.71
N SER A 119 -1.56 -22.87 -14.89
CA SER A 119 -2.03 -24.20 -15.32
C SER A 119 -3.12 -24.11 -16.39
N LYS A 120 -4.10 -23.22 -16.20
CA LYS A 120 -5.16 -22.97 -17.19
C LYS A 120 -4.60 -22.42 -18.51
N LEU A 121 -3.66 -21.49 -18.43
CA LEU A 121 -2.99 -20.92 -19.61
C LEU A 121 -2.22 -22.00 -20.38
N GLU A 122 -1.48 -22.86 -19.69
CA GLU A 122 -0.73 -23.94 -20.31
C GLU A 122 -1.66 -24.92 -21.04
N LYS A 123 -2.76 -25.33 -20.40
CA LYS A 123 -3.77 -26.18 -21.02
C LYS A 123 -4.39 -25.53 -22.27
N ALA A 124 -4.71 -24.24 -22.20
CA ALA A 124 -5.22 -23.50 -23.35
C ALA A 124 -4.20 -23.43 -24.49
N ALA A 125 -2.93 -23.18 -24.19
CA ALA A 125 -1.85 -23.16 -25.17
C ALA A 125 -1.63 -24.53 -25.81
N GLN A 126 -1.68 -25.62 -25.03
CA GLN A 126 -1.64 -26.98 -25.55
C GLN A 126 -2.84 -27.30 -26.46
N GLY A 127 -4.05 -26.90 -26.05
CA GLY A 127 -5.26 -27.05 -26.86
C GLY A 127 -5.17 -26.30 -28.18
N LYS A 128 -4.66 -25.07 -28.17
CA LYS A 128 -4.43 -24.28 -29.40
C LYS A 128 -3.48 -25.01 -30.36
N ARG A 129 -2.34 -25.51 -29.87
CA ARG A 129 -1.38 -26.27 -30.69
C ARG A 129 -1.99 -27.56 -31.27
N ALA A 130 -2.86 -28.24 -30.52
CA ALA A 130 -3.55 -29.42 -31.02
C ALA A 130 -4.53 -29.09 -32.15
N LEU A 131 -5.27 -27.98 -32.02
CA LEU A 131 -6.16 -27.49 -33.08
C LEU A 131 -5.37 -27.04 -34.32
N GLU A 132 -4.25 -26.36 -34.15
CA GLU A 132 -3.37 -25.95 -35.26
C GLU A 132 -2.85 -27.15 -36.06
N ARG A 133 -2.44 -28.24 -35.39
CA ARG A 133 -2.03 -29.49 -36.07
C ARG A 133 -3.18 -30.10 -36.86
N ARG A 134 -4.35 -30.24 -36.23
CA ARG A 134 -5.54 -30.80 -36.89
C ARG A 134 -5.96 -29.96 -38.10
N LEU A 135 -5.85 -28.64 -37.99
CA LEU A 135 -6.15 -27.72 -39.09
C LEU A 135 -5.14 -27.91 -40.24
N SER A 136 -3.85 -28.04 -39.93
CA SER A 136 -2.81 -28.33 -40.94
C SER A 136 -3.04 -29.66 -41.65
N GLU A 137 -3.38 -30.72 -40.90
CA GLU A 137 -3.74 -32.04 -41.45
C GLU A 137 -4.95 -31.94 -42.41
N MET A 138 -6.01 -31.23 -41.99
CA MET A 138 -7.18 -31.02 -42.83
C MET A 138 -6.86 -30.19 -44.10
N GLU A 139 -5.98 -29.19 -44.00
CA GLU A 139 -5.54 -28.41 -45.16
C GLU A 139 -4.77 -29.27 -46.17
N GLU A 140 -3.90 -30.17 -45.70
CA GLU A 140 -3.18 -31.13 -46.54
C GLU A 140 -4.13 -32.11 -47.22
N GLU A 141 -5.09 -32.69 -46.48
CA GLU A 141 -6.13 -33.57 -47.05
C GLU A 141 -6.94 -32.86 -48.14
N MET A 142 -7.32 -31.61 -47.91
CA MET A 142 -8.04 -30.80 -48.90
C MET A 142 -7.21 -30.58 -50.16
N LYS A 143 -5.90 -30.34 -50.01
CA LYS A 143 -4.99 -30.21 -51.17
C LYS A 143 -4.92 -31.51 -51.97
N VAL A 144 -4.74 -32.65 -51.30
CA VAL A 144 -4.75 -33.97 -51.95
C VAL A 144 -6.07 -34.22 -52.68
N LEU A 145 -7.21 -33.90 -52.06
CA LEU A 145 -8.51 -34.03 -52.71
C LEU A 145 -8.64 -33.16 -53.96
N THR A 146 -8.10 -31.94 -53.96
CA THR A 146 -8.11 -31.08 -55.15
C THR A 146 -7.26 -31.63 -56.28
N GLU A 147 -6.08 -32.19 -55.97
CA GLU A 147 -5.18 -32.80 -56.95
C GLU A 147 -5.80 -34.07 -57.56
N LEU A 148 -6.35 -34.97 -56.73
CA LEU A 148 -7.05 -36.16 -57.19
C LEU A 148 -8.27 -35.81 -58.07
N LYS A 149 -8.98 -34.71 -57.78
CA LYS A 149 -10.08 -34.24 -58.61
C LYS A 149 -9.59 -33.75 -59.97
N SER A 150 -8.51 -32.98 -60.01
CA SER A 150 -7.92 -32.54 -61.29
C SER A 150 -7.39 -33.70 -62.12
N ASP A 151 -6.75 -34.68 -61.48
CA ASP A 151 -6.23 -35.88 -62.17
C ASP A 151 -7.36 -36.74 -62.72
N ASN A 152 -8.43 -36.94 -61.94
CA ASN A 152 -9.61 -37.63 -62.43
C ASN A 152 -10.24 -36.92 -63.62
N GLN A 153 -10.27 -35.59 -63.61
CA GLN A 153 -10.81 -34.83 -64.74
C GLN A 153 -9.94 -35.02 -65.99
N ARG A 154 -8.62 -34.90 -65.85
CA ARG A 154 -7.67 -35.15 -66.95
C ARG A 154 -7.83 -36.55 -67.53
N LEU A 155 -7.89 -37.57 -66.67
CA LEU A 155 -8.10 -38.96 -67.10
C LEU A 155 -9.44 -39.15 -67.81
N LYS A 156 -10.51 -38.47 -67.38
CA LYS A 156 -11.80 -38.47 -68.09
C LYS A 156 -11.68 -37.85 -69.48
N ASP A 157 -10.95 -36.75 -69.61
CA ASP A 157 -10.75 -36.07 -70.89
C ASP A 157 -9.91 -36.93 -71.85
N GLU A 158 -8.84 -37.58 -71.34
CA GLU A 158 -8.02 -38.55 -72.06
C GLU A 158 -8.83 -39.77 -72.51
N ASN A 159 -9.58 -40.38 -71.60
CA ASN A 159 -10.47 -41.50 -71.92
C ASN A 159 -11.52 -41.10 -72.97
N GLY A 160 -12.10 -39.90 -72.85
CA GLY A 160 -13.01 -39.35 -73.84
C GLY A 160 -12.35 -39.17 -75.21
N ALA A 161 -11.09 -38.75 -75.25
CA ALA A 161 -10.32 -38.66 -76.50
C ALA A 161 -10.05 -40.04 -77.11
N LEU A 162 -9.64 -41.03 -76.31
CA LEU A 162 -9.39 -42.39 -76.76
C LEU A 162 -10.65 -43.06 -77.32
N ILE A 163 -11.81 -42.92 -76.65
CA ILE A 163 -13.10 -43.44 -77.15
C ILE A 163 -13.42 -42.86 -78.53
N ARG A 164 -13.18 -41.55 -78.74
CA ARG A 164 -13.38 -40.90 -80.04
C ARG A 164 -12.45 -41.48 -81.11
N VAL A 165 -11.19 -41.72 -80.79
CA VAL A 165 -10.22 -42.31 -81.73
C VAL A 165 -10.62 -43.73 -82.10
N ILE A 166 -10.94 -44.58 -81.12
CA ILE A 166 -11.38 -45.96 -81.33
C ILE A 166 -12.64 -45.98 -82.22
N SER A 167 -13.62 -45.13 -81.93
CA SER A 167 -14.86 -45.04 -82.71
C SER A 167 -14.64 -44.63 -84.18
N LYS A 168 -13.55 -43.92 -84.51
CA LYS A 168 -13.18 -43.61 -85.90
C LYS A 168 -12.49 -44.78 -86.60
N LEU A 169 -11.71 -45.57 -85.85
CA LEU A 169 -10.97 -46.73 -86.37
C LEU A 169 -11.84 -48.00 -86.46
N SER A 170 -12.95 -48.07 -85.75
CA SER A 170 -13.89 -49.21 -85.76
C SER A 170 -15.01 -49.09 -86.80
N LYS A 171 -14.94 -48.12 -87.72
CA LYS A 171 -15.80 -48.02 -88.90
C LYS A 171 -15.06 -48.50 -90.12
#